data_AF-A0A7C5BIH9-F1
#
_entry.id   AF-A0A7C5BIH9-F1
#
_cell.length_a   1.000
_cell.length_b   1.000
_cell.length_c   1.000
_cell.angle_alpha   90.00
_cell.angle_beta   90.00
_cell.angle_gamma   90.00
#
_symmetry.space_group_name_H-M   'P 1'
#
loop_
_entity.id
_entity.type
_entity.pdbx_description
1 polymer ?
#
loop_
_entity_poly.entity_id
_entity_poly.type
_entity_poly.pdbx_seq_one_letter_code
_entity_poly.pdbx_strand_id
1 'polypeptide(L)'
;MLIISLEFLTGRFHATPWGRNVNEGLPEWPPSPYRIIRALFDSWKRKYPDLNEAKAENIFSALASSSPKFHLPLASPSYIKTYMSENSRDISHKQLIYDAFITVGPTDRILLGWEDVSLTQEVRDDLNRLLSRIN
;
A
#
# COMPACT_ATOMS: atom_id res chain seq x y z
N MET A 1 -18.77 7.26 -9.05
CA MET A 1 -17.97 7.16 -7.82
C MET A 1 -17.52 5.73 -7.57
N LEU A 2 -16.22 5.57 -7.36
CA LEU A 2 -15.53 4.34 -6.95
C LEU A 2 -14.90 4.58 -5.57
N ILE A 3 -15.02 3.63 -4.66
CA ILE A 3 -14.33 3.64 -3.37
C ILE A 3 -13.65 2.29 -3.17
N ILE A 4 -12.36 2.33 -2.82
CA ILE A 4 -11.59 1.17 -2.37
C ILE A 4 -11.34 1.34 -0.87
N SER A 5 -11.68 0.32 -0.09
CA SER A 5 -11.41 0.28 1.35
C SER A 5 -10.17 -0.55 1.63
N LEU A 6 -9.27 -0.04 2.46
CA LEU A 6 -8.10 -0.75 2.95
C LEU A 6 -8.21 -0.92 4.47
N GLU A 7 -7.83 -2.09 4.95
CA GLU A 7 -7.77 -2.43 6.37
C GLU A 7 -6.39 -3.03 6.66
N PHE A 8 -5.68 -2.50 7.65
CA PHE A 8 -4.42 -3.07 8.09
C PHE A 8 -4.68 -4.06 9.21
N LEU A 9 -4.59 -5.36 8.89
CA LEU A 9 -4.96 -6.45 9.80
C LEU A 9 -4.21 -6.44 11.14
N THR A 10 -3.01 -5.85 11.18
CA THR A 10 -2.18 -5.71 12.39
C THR A 10 -2.24 -4.33 13.02
N GLY A 11 -3.09 -3.42 12.48
CA GLY A 11 -3.13 -2.01 12.85
C GLY A 11 -1.84 -1.25 12.52
N ARG A 12 -0.94 -1.82 11.69
CA ARG A 12 0.35 -1.24 11.35
C ARG A 12 0.57 -1.19 9.84
N PHE A 13 1.12 -0.08 9.37
CA PHE A 13 1.53 0.11 7.99
C PHE A 13 3.01 0.47 7.91
N HIS A 14 3.81 -0.42 7.33
CA HIS A 14 5.25 -0.23 7.14
C HIS A 14 5.51 0.17 5.68
N ALA A 15 6.01 1.39 5.48
CA ALA A 15 6.42 1.86 4.17
C ALA A 15 7.44 3.00 4.31
N THR A 16 8.56 2.90 3.59
CA THR A 16 9.51 4.02 3.46
C THR A 16 9.02 5.01 2.40
N PRO A 17 8.94 6.32 2.68
CA PRO A 17 8.56 7.32 1.69
C PRO A 17 9.49 7.31 0.46
N TRP A 18 8.95 7.70 -0.69
CA TRP A 18 9.74 7.87 -1.91
C TRP A 18 10.86 8.92 -1.71
N GLY A 19 12.04 8.64 -2.26
CA GLY A 19 13.19 9.54 -2.18
C GLY A 19 13.86 9.62 -0.80
N ARG A 20 13.54 8.70 0.12
CA ARG A 20 14.13 8.65 1.47
C ARG A 20 14.86 7.34 1.72
N ASN A 21 15.89 7.39 2.56
CA ASN A 21 16.53 6.18 3.06
C ASN A 21 15.66 5.52 4.14
N VAL A 22 15.65 4.18 4.16
CA VAL A 22 14.82 3.40 5.10
C VAL A 22 15.18 3.70 6.56
N ASN A 23 16.45 4.05 6.83
CA ASN A 23 16.97 4.25 8.17
C ASN A 23 16.77 5.68 8.72
N GLU A 24 15.91 6.48 8.08
CA GLU A 24 15.54 7.81 8.55
C GLU A 24 14.39 7.80 9.58
N GLY A 25 13.80 6.63 9.83
CA GLY A 25 12.77 6.46 10.86
C GLY A 25 11.41 7.12 10.54
N LEU A 26 11.18 7.51 9.28
CA LEU A 26 9.96 8.17 8.84
C LEU A 26 9.13 7.21 7.98
N PRO A 27 7.89 6.88 8.39
CA PRO A 27 6.99 6.07 7.56
C PRO A 27 6.23 6.94 6.55
N GLU A 28 5.83 6.34 5.42
CA GLU A 28 4.93 6.96 4.45
C GLU A 28 3.49 7.00 5.02
N TRP A 29 2.84 8.15 4.92
CA TRP A 29 1.42 8.29 5.22
C TRP A 29 0.79 9.46 4.45
N PRO A 30 -0.38 9.27 3.82
CA PRO A 30 -1.08 8.01 3.57
C PRO A 30 -0.31 7.09 2.59
N PRO A 31 -0.73 5.82 2.40
CA PRO A 31 -0.15 4.99 1.34
C PRO A 31 -0.26 5.69 -0.02
N SER A 32 0.86 5.83 -0.73
CA SER A 32 0.83 6.52 -2.03
C SER A 32 -0.06 5.76 -3.04
N PRO A 33 -0.82 6.47 -3.92
CA PRO A 33 -1.65 5.81 -4.93
C PRO A 33 -0.86 4.80 -5.77
N TYR A 34 0.41 5.09 -6.07
CA TYR A 34 1.30 4.17 -6.78
C TYR A 34 1.47 2.82 -6.06
N ARG A 35 1.54 2.78 -4.73
CA ARG A 35 1.63 1.50 -3.99
C ARG A 35 0.38 0.66 -4.17
N ILE A 36 -0.79 1.30 -4.20
CA ILE A 36 -2.07 0.61 -4.42
C ILE A 36 -2.10 0.02 -5.84
N ILE A 37 -1.72 0.81 -6.85
CA ILE A 37 -1.60 0.34 -8.23
C ILE A 37 -0.59 -0.81 -8.34
N ARG A 38 0.57 -0.68 -7.69
CA ARG A 38 1.60 -1.73 -7.68
C ARG A 38 1.11 -3.02 -7.01
N ALA A 39 0.33 -2.93 -5.93
CA ALA A 39 -0.25 -4.09 -5.25
C ALA A 39 -1.29 -4.81 -6.15
N LEU A 40 -2.14 -4.04 -6.85
CA LEU A 40 -3.06 -4.58 -7.85
C LEU A 40 -2.30 -5.25 -9.02
N PHE A 41 -1.21 -4.64 -9.48
CA PHE A 41 -0.38 -5.19 -10.56
C PHE A 41 0.33 -6.48 -10.14
N ASP A 42 0.84 -6.56 -8.91
CA ASP A 42 1.41 -7.80 -8.33
C ASP A 42 0.34 -8.90 -8.26
N SER A 43 -0.86 -8.57 -7.77
CA SER A 43 -2.00 -9.49 -7.73
C SER A 43 -2.36 -10.01 -9.13
N TRP A 44 -2.43 -9.13 -10.13
CA TRP A 44 -2.68 -9.50 -11.51
C TRP A 44 -1.61 -10.47 -12.04
N LYS A 45 -0.35 -10.04 -12.05
CA LYS A 45 0.72 -10.80 -12.71
C LYS A 45 1.04 -12.12 -12.02
N ARG A 46 0.77 -12.26 -10.72
CA ARG A 46 1.12 -13.48 -9.97
C ARG A 46 -0.05 -14.40 -9.70
N LYS A 47 -1.28 -13.89 -9.63
CA LYS A 47 -2.44 -14.64 -9.12
C LYS A 47 -3.58 -14.77 -10.12
N TYR A 48 -3.64 -13.90 -11.13
CA TYR A 48 -4.68 -13.91 -12.17
C TYR A 48 -4.09 -13.78 -13.58
N PRO A 49 -3.24 -14.72 -14.02
CA PRO A 49 -2.64 -14.68 -15.36
C PRO A 49 -3.69 -14.83 -16.49
N ASP A 50 -4.89 -15.30 -16.16
CA ASP A 50 -6.04 -15.43 -17.06
C ASP A 50 -6.73 -14.08 -17.36
N LEU A 51 -6.52 -13.07 -16.50
CA LEU A 51 -7.00 -11.72 -16.77
C LEU A 51 -6.17 -11.13 -17.91
N ASN A 52 -6.79 -11.02 -19.08
CA ASN A 52 -6.11 -10.49 -20.26
C ASN A 52 -5.72 -9.00 -20.08
N GLU A 53 -4.78 -8.56 -20.92
CA GLU A 53 -4.20 -7.22 -20.82
C GLU A 53 -5.21 -6.11 -21.04
N ALA A 54 -6.13 -6.25 -22.00
CA ALA A 54 -7.18 -5.25 -22.26
C ALA A 54 -8.10 -5.03 -21.05
N LYS A 55 -8.45 -6.10 -20.32
CA LYS A 55 -9.25 -6.01 -19.09
C LYS A 55 -8.48 -5.32 -17.97
N ALA A 56 -7.20 -5.66 -17.81
CA ALA A 56 -6.35 -5.00 -16.84
C ALA A 56 -6.16 -3.51 -17.15
N GLU A 57 -5.96 -3.16 -18.43
CA GLU A 57 -5.85 -1.78 -18.90
C GLU A 57 -7.10 -0.96 -18.57
N ASN A 58 -8.31 -1.51 -18.75
CA ASN A 58 -9.55 -0.83 -18.36
C ASN A 58 -9.57 -0.46 -16.86
N ILE A 59 -9.08 -1.34 -15.99
CA ILE A 59 -8.98 -1.07 -14.54
C ILE A 59 -7.96 0.03 -14.28
N PHE A 60 -6.73 -0.12 -14.78
CA PHE A 60 -5.64 0.81 -14.47
C PHE A 60 -5.87 2.20 -15.08
N SER A 61 -6.41 2.28 -16.30
CA SER A 61 -6.78 3.55 -16.93
C SER A 61 -7.87 4.27 -16.15
N ALA A 62 -8.86 3.55 -15.61
CA ALA A 62 -9.88 4.14 -14.75
C ALA A 62 -9.28 4.72 -13.46
N LEU A 63 -8.40 3.97 -12.79
CA LEU A 63 -7.73 4.43 -11.56
C LEU A 63 -6.72 5.57 -11.80
N ALA A 64 -6.11 5.62 -12.98
CA ALA A 64 -5.15 6.65 -13.39
C ALA A 64 -5.81 7.93 -13.91
N SER A 65 -7.12 7.90 -14.20
CA SER A 65 -7.86 9.04 -14.76
C SER A 65 -7.84 10.28 -13.86
N SER A 66 -7.70 10.10 -12.54
CA SER A 66 -7.63 11.17 -11.55
C SER A 66 -7.00 10.66 -10.25
N SER A 67 -6.47 11.59 -9.44
CA SER A 67 -5.94 11.25 -8.12
C SER A 67 -7.07 10.89 -7.15
N PRO A 68 -6.95 9.81 -6.35
CA PRO A 68 -7.93 9.50 -5.32
C PRO A 68 -7.91 10.54 -4.19
N LYS A 69 -9.07 10.77 -3.60
CA LYS A 69 -9.22 11.42 -2.30
C LYS A 69 -9.14 10.37 -1.19
N PHE A 70 -8.56 10.74 -0.06
CA PHE A 70 -8.42 9.85 1.08
C PHE A 70 -9.37 10.25 2.21
N HIS A 71 -10.07 9.28 2.77
CA HIS A 71 -10.62 9.35 4.13
C HIS A 71 -9.71 8.52 5.04
N LEU A 72 -9.04 9.19 5.97
CA LEU A 72 -8.02 8.60 6.83
C LEU A 72 -8.54 8.51 8.27
N PRO A 73 -8.31 7.38 8.96
CA PRO A 73 -8.54 7.30 10.39
C PRO A 73 -7.51 8.12 11.16
N LEU A 74 -7.68 8.18 12.49
CA LEU A 74 -6.60 8.63 13.35
C LEU A 74 -5.41 7.69 13.18
N ALA A 75 -4.24 8.28 12.97
CA ALA A 75 -3.01 7.57 12.66
C ALA A 75 -1.86 8.21 13.41
N SER A 76 -0.92 7.40 13.90
CA SER A 76 0.27 7.89 14.60
C SER A 76 1.54 7.26 14.03
N PRO A 77 2.58 8.05 13.70
CA PRO A 77 3.87 7.49 13.35
C PRO A 77 4.55 6.90 14.59
N SER A 78 5.19 5.75 14.40
CA SER A 78 5.95 5.04 15.43
C SER A 78 7.13 4.32 14.76
N TYR A 79 8.06 3.83 15.58
CA TYR A 79 9.18 3.03 15.11
C TYR A 79 9.71 2.10 16.21
N ILE A 80 10.38 1.04 15.79
CA ILE A 80 11.28 0.27 16.65
C ILE A 80 12.71 0.71 16.34
N LYS A 81 13.52 0.88 17.40
CA LYS A 81 14.95 1.19 17.29
C LYS A 81 15.77 0.04 17.84
N THR A 82 16.71 -0.46 17.04
CA THR A 82 17.55 -1.61 17.42
C THR A 82 18.97 -1.39 16.93
N TYR A 83 19.96 -1.72 17.77
CA TYR A 83 21.35 -1.81 17.33
C TYR A 83 21.59 -3.19 16.72
N MET A 84 21.71 -3.26 15.40
CA MET A 84 21.95 -4.50 14.65
C MET A 84 23.43 -4.63 14.28
N SER A 85 23.93 -5.86 14.20
CA SER A 85 25.30 -6.12 13.73
C SER A 85 25.47 -5.63 12.29
N GLU A 86 26.62 -5.03 12.00
CA GLU A 86 27.02 -4.63 10.65
C GLU A 86 27.50 -5.82 9.78
N ASN A 87 27.21 -7.06 10.20
CA ASN A 87 27.78 -8.29 9.64
C ASN A 87 29.31 -8.33 9.68
N SER A 88 29.90 -7.58 10.62
CA SER A 88 31.33 -7.64 10.95
C SER A 88 31.64 -8.86 11.84
N ARG A 89 32.88 -9.35 11.78
CA ARG A 89 33.38 -10.35 12.74
C ARG A 89 33.51 -9.77 14.15
N ASP A 90 33.68 -8.46 14.25
CA ASP A 90 33.66 -7.75 15.52
C ASP A 90 32.21 -7.49 15.95
N ILE A 91 31.79 -8.13 17.04
CA ILE A 91 30.42 -8.03 17.59
C ILE A 91 30.09 -6.65 18.16
N SER A 92 31.10 -5.82 18.40
CA SER A 92 30.92 -4.43 18.86
C SER A 92 30.48 -3.49 17.73
N HIS A 93 30.75 -3.86 16.48
CA HIS A 93 30.32 -3.11 15.29
C HIS A 93 28.82 -3.29 15.09
N LYS A 94 28.07 -2.28 15.53
CA LYS A 94 26.62 -2.23 15.45
C LYS A 94 26.17 -0.91 14.85
N GLN A 95 25.18 -0.99 13.98
CA GLN A 95 24.50 0.15 13.42
C GLN A 95 23.13 0.31 14.10
N LEU A 96 22.77 1.55 14.40
CA LEU A 96 21.40 1.88 14.82
C LEU A 96 20.47 1.79 13.61
N ILE A 97 19.47 0.91 13.70
CA ILE A 97 18.46 0.67 12.68
C ILE A 97 17.08 1.08 13.20
N TYR A 98 16.31 1.74 12.33
CA TYR A 98 14.90 2.07 12.54
C TYR A 98 13.99 1.19 11.67
N ASP A 99 12.96 0.63 12.28
CA ASP A 99 11.80 0.06 11.59
C ASP A 99 10.58 0.94 11.86
N ALA A 100 10.27 1.82 10.91
CA ALA A 100 9.22 2.84 11.04
C ALA A 100 7.89 2.40 10.44
N PHE A 101 6.79 2.72 11.12
CA PHE A 101 5.43 2.37 10.72
C PHE A 101 4.40 3.37 11.22
N ILE A 102 3.25 3.39 10.55
CA ILE A 102 2.04 4.05 11.05
C ILE A 102 1.22 3.07 11.86
N THR A 103 0.71 3.50 13.02
CA THR A 103 -0.34 2.79 13.76
C THR A 103 -1.71 3.39 13.45
N VAL A 104 -2.70 2.52 13.26
CA VAL A 104 -4.13 2.87 13.12
C VAL A 104 -4.96 1.98 14.05
N GLY A 105 -6.23 2.31 14.26
CA GLY A 105 -7.14 1.45 15.02
C GLY A 105 -7.30 0.07 14.35
N PRO A 106 -7.50 -1.02 15.12
CA PRO A 106 -7.61 -2.38 14.57
C PRO A 106 -8.75 -2.60 13.57
N THR A 107 -9.81 -1.80 13.67
CA THR A 107 -11.00 -1.85 12.79
C THR A 107 -11.11 -0.63 11.89
N ASP A 108 -10.11 0.26 11.93
CA ASP A 108 -10.12 1.47 11.15
C ASP A 108 -9.86 1.16 9.68
N ARG A 109 -10.56 1.89 8.81
CA ARG A 109 -10.45 1.73 7.36
C ARG A 109 -9.92 3.00 6.73
N ILE A 110 -9.02 2.83 5.77
CA ILE A 110 -8.62 3.88 4.86
C ILE A 110 -9.48 3.77 3.61
N LEU A 111 -10.16 4.85 3.24
CA LEU A 111 -10.96 4.87 2.01
C LEU A 111 -10.25 5.70 0.96
N LEU A 112 -10.07 5.11 -0.22
CA LEU A 112 -9.58 5.78 -1.43
C LEU A 112 -10.76 5.97 -2.37
N GLY A 113 -11.15 7.21 -2.61
CA GLY A 113 -12.32 7.57 -3.39
C GLY A 113 -11.99 8.29 -4.68
N TRP A 114 -12.65 7.91 -5.77
CA TRP A 114 -12.69 8.62 -7.04
C TRP A 114 -14.13 9.05 -7.32
N GLU A 115 -14.38 10.35 -7.35
CA GLU A 115 -15.74 10.89 -7.57
C GLU A 115 -16.20 10.62 -9.01
N ASP A 116 -15.35 10.92 -9.97
CA ASP A 116 -15.66 10.89 -11.41
C ASP A 116 -15.46 9.53 -12.06
N VAL A 117 -14.92 8.54 -11.34
CA VAL A 117 -14.75 7.18 -11.85
C VAL A 117 -16.05 6.39 -11.66
N SER A 118 -16.58 5.86 -12.76
CA SER A 118 -17.69 4.91 -12.77
C SER A 118 -17.27 3.70 -13.61
N LEU A 119 -17.33 2.51 -13.02
CA LEU A 119 -16.95 1.26 -13.67
C LEU A 119 -18.20 0.54 -14.14
N THR A 120 -18.11 -0.13 -15.30
CA THR A 120 -19.11 -1.14 -15.68
C THR A 120 -19.07 -2.30 -14.69
N GLN A 121 -20.14 -3.10 -14.65
CA GLN A 121 -20.21 -4.26 -13.76
C GLN A 121 -19.03 -5.23 -14.00
N GLU A 122 -18.70 -5.50 -15.26
CA GLU A 122 -17.59 -6.38 -15.62
C GLU A 122 -16.23 -5.86 -15.10
N VAL A 123 -15.92 -4.58 -15.30
CA VAL A 123 -14.65 -3.99 -14.83
C VAL A 123 -14.58 -3.96 -13.31
N ARG A 124 -15.72 -3.71 -12.64
CA ARG A 124 -15.81 -3.78 -11.17
C ARG A 124 -15.55 -5.20 -10.66
N ASP A 125 -16.07 -6.22 -11.32
CA ASP A 125 -15.87 -7.61 -10.93
C ASP A 125 -14.42 -8.05 -11.13
N ASP A 126 -13.79 -7.65 -12.23
CA ASP A 126 -12.36 -7.89 -12.46
C ASP A 126 -11.48 -7.13 -11.42
N LEU A 127 -11.82 -5.88 -11.07
CA LEU A 127 -11.14 -5.15 -9.98
C LEU A 127 -11.29 -5.85 -8.62
N ASN A 128 -12.50 -6.34 -8.30
CA ASN A 128 -12.75 -7.08 -7.07
C ASN A 128 -11.94 -8.38 -7.01
N ARG A 129 -11.78 -9.09 -8.14
CA ARG A 129 -10.90 -10.26 -8.22
C ARG A 129 -9.47 -9.88 -7.83
N LEU A 130 -8.90 -8.82 -8.42
CA LEU A 130 -7.55 -8.36 -8.08
C LEU A 130 -7.40 -7.98 -6.60
N LEU A 131 -8.35 -7.22 -6.06
CA LEU A 131 -8.36 -6.77 -4.66
C LEU A 131 -8.44 -7.96 -3.68
N SER A 132 -9.21 -9.00 -4.00
CA SER A 132 -9.41 -10.17 -3.13
C SER A 132 -8.14 -10.98 -2.82
N ARG A 133 -7.06 -10.71 -3.54
CA ARG A 133 -5.78 -11.39 -3.39
C ARG A 133 -4.62 -10.44 -3.20
N ILE A 134 -4.83 -9.21 -2.74
CA ILE A 134 -3.73 -8.42 -2.20
C ILE A 134 -3.37 -9.05 -0.84
N ASN A 135 -2.08 -9.37 -0.65
CA ASN A 135 -1.56 -9.95 0.59
C ASN A 135 -1.28 -8.86 1.63
#